data_AF-A0A9D5JJU7-F1
#
_entry.id   AF-A0A9D5JJU7-F1
#
_cell.length_a   1.000
_cell.length_b   1.000
_cell.length_c   1.000
_cell.angle_alpha   90.00
_cell.angle_beta   90.00
_cell.angle_gamma   90.00
#
_symmetry.space_group_name_H-M   'P 1'
#
loop_
_entity.id
_entity.type
_entity.pdbx_description
1 polymer ?
#
loop_
_entity_poly.entity_id
_entity_poly.type
_entity_poly.pdbx_seq_one_letter_code
_entity_poly.pdbx_strand_id
1 'polypeptide(L)' 'MKLRHIEIFYAVYVTGSVSGAAKSLNVSQPTVSKVLKHAEIRIGFDLFHRQKGKLYPTGKAD' A
#
# COMPACT_ATOMS: atom_id res chain seq x y z
N MET A 1 6.14 -4.19 -12.84
CA MET A 1 6.15 -4.10 -11.36
C MET A 1 7.61 -4.04 -10.88
N LYS A 2 7.92 -3.68 -9.62
CA LYS A 2 9.29 -3.75 -9.04
C LYS A 2 9.19 -4.23 -7.59
N LEU A 3 10.26 -4.83 -7.03
CA LEU A 3 10.30 -5.34 -5.65
C LEU A 3 9.78 -4.32 -4.62
N ARG A 4 10.20 -3.06 -4.74
CA ARG A 4 9.74 -1.97 -3.86
C ARG A 4 8.22 -1.82 -3.78
N HIS A 5 7.48 -2.11 -4.86
CA HIS A 5 6.02 -2.04 -4.83
C HIS A 5 5.42 -3.20 -4.03
N ILE A 6 6.02 -4.38 -4.10
CA ILE A 6 5.60 -5.57 -3.36
C ILE A 6 5.86 -5.35 -1.87
N GLU A 7 7.02 -4.80 -1.49
CA GLU A 7 7.34 -4.44 -0.11
C GLU A 7 6.34 -3.44 0.47
N ILE A 8 6.01 -2.40 -0.30
CA ILE A 8 5.07 -1.34 0.11
C ILE A 8 3.66 -1.92 0.24
N PHE A 9 3.21 -2.72 -0.73
CA PHE A 9 1.94 -3.41 -0.66
C PHE A 9 1.87 -4.30 0.59
N TYR A 10 2.86 -5.17 0.80
CA TYR A 10 2.88 -6.09 1.94
C TYR A 10 2.92 -5.34 3.28
N ALA A 11 3.72 -4.27 3.40
CA ALA A 11 3.75 -3.47 4.61
C ALA A 11 2.40 -2.79 4.89
N VAL A 12 1.69 -2.33 3.86
CA VAL A 12 0.33 -1.76 4.01
C VAL A 12 -0.69 -2.84 4.35
N TYR A 13 -0.58 -4.02 3.74
CA TYR A 13 -1.41 -5.19 4.04
C TYR A 13 -1.31 -5.59 5.51
N VAL A 14 -0.09 -5.76 6.02
CA VAL A 14 0.17 -6.17 7.40
C VAL A 14 -0.22 -5.10 8.41
N THR A 15 0.07 -3.83 8.13
CA THR A 15 -0.15 -2.73 9.10
C THR A 15 -1.53 -2.08 9.00
N GLY A 16 -2.28 -2.34 7.94
CA GLY A 16 -3.60 -1.76 7.67
C GLY A 16 -3.59 -0.24 7.48
N SER A 17 -2.42 0.39 7.28
CA SER A 17 -2.33 1.85 7.14
C SER A 17 -1.03 2.30 6.47
N VAL A 18 -1.08 3.45 5.78
CA VAL A 18 0.10 4.10 5.18
C VAL A 18 1.11 4.51 6.26
N SER A 19 0.62 5.04 7.39
CA SER A 19 1.47 5.48 8.49
C SER A 19 2.17 4.32 9.20
N GLY A 20 1.49 3.20 9.40
CA GLY A 20 2.09 1.97 9.91
C GLY A 20 3.15 1.42 8.97
N ALA A 21 2.86 1.31 7.68
CA ALA A 21 3.81 0.86 6.67
C ALA A 21 5.05 1.75 6.59
N ALA A 22 4.88 3.07 6.64
CA ALA A 22 5.97 4.04 6.62
C ALA A 22 6.93 3.85 7.81
N LYS A 23 6.38 3.66 9.01
CA LYS A 23 7.18 3.36 10.21
C LYS A 23 7.90 2.01 10.10
N SER A 24 7.21 0.97 9.63
CA SER A 24 7.78 -0.38 9.48
C SER A 24 8.92 -0.42 8.47
N LEU A 25 8.82 0.34 7.37
CA LEU A 25 9.82 0.41 6.30
C LEU A 25 10.86 1.51 6.50
N ASN A 26 10.82 2.24 7.63
CA ASN A 26 11.67 3.38 7.92
C ASN A 26 11.73 4.42 6.79
N VAL A 27 10.57 4.82 6.28
CA VAL A 27 10.43 5.83 5.21
C VAL A 27 9.31 6.82 5.52
N SER A 28 9.23 7.89 4.72
CA SER A 28 8.14 8.86 4.83
C SER A 28 6.80 8.31 4.33
N GLN A 29 5.68 8.77 4.90
CA GLN A 29 4.34 8.41 4.41
C GLN A 29 4.12 8.78 2.92
N PRO A 30 4.56 9.95 2.42
CA PRO A 30 4.46 10.27 0.99
C PRO A 30 5.16 9.26 0.08
N THR A 31 6.29 8.68 0.51
CA THR A 31 6.98 7.61 -0.23
C THR A 31 6.09 6.39 -0.38
N VAL A 32 5.42 5.97 0.71
CA VAL A 32 4.50 4.83 0.72
C VAL A 32 3.32 5.09 -0.23
N SER A 33 2.63 6.23 -0.06
CA SER A 33 1.49 6.60 -0.90
C SER A 33 1.85 6.66 -2.39
N LYS A 34 3.00 7.25 -2.74
CA LYS A 34 3.44 7.39 -4.13
C LYS A 34 3.72 6.03 -4.79
N VAL A 35 4.44 5.15 -4.10
CA VAL A 35 4.77 3.83 -4.64
C VAL A 35 3.52 2.96 -4.74
N LEU A 36 2.65 2.99 -3.72
CA LEU A 36 1.40 2.24 -3.75
C LEU A 36 0.51 2.69 -4.91
N LYS A 37 0.32 4.00 -5.09
CA LYS A 37 -0.47 4.52 -6.22
C LYS A 37 0.12 4.13 -7.57
N HIS A 38 1.45 4.14 -7.69
CA HIS A 38 2.13 3.71 -8.89
C HIS A 38 1.96 2.20 -9.15
N ALA A 39 1.81 1.38 -8.11
CA ALA A 39 1.46 -0.03 -8.26
C ALA A 39 0.05 -0.20 -8.80
N GLU A 40 -0.93 0.48 -8.20
CA GLU A 40 -2.35 0.47 -8.61
C GLU A 40 -2.54 0.89 -10.07
N ILE A 41 -1.89 1.98 -10.49
CA ILE A 41 -1.92 2.45 -11.88
C ILE A 41 -1.39 1.38 -12.83
N ARG A 42 -0.30 0.71 -12.46
CA ARG A 42 0.32 -0.28 -13.34
C ARG A 42 -0.52 -1.56 -13.47
N ILE A 43 -1.22 -1.97 -12.42
CA ILE A 43 -2.08 -3.17 -12.45
C ILE A 43 -3.50 -2.85 -12.95
N GLY A 44 -3.90 -1.58 -12.96
CA GLY A 44 -5.18 -1.11 -13.49
C GLY A 44 -6.34 -1.16 -12.51
N PHE A 45 -6.08 -1.34 -11.21
CA PHE A 45 -7.10 -1.33 -10.17
C PHE A 45 -6.51 -0.93 -8.80
N ASP A 46 -7.36 -0.47 -7.90
CA ASP A 46 -6.95 -0.11 -6.54
C ASP A 46 -6.68 -1.37 -5.70
N LEU A 47 -5.55 -1.38 -4.99
CA LEU A 47 -5.10 -2.52 -4.18
C LEU A 47 -5.78 -2.53 -2.81
N PHE A 48 -6.14 -1.34 -2.32
CA PHE A 48 -6.78 -1.18 -1.02
C PHE A 48 -7.96 -0.21 -1.10
N HIS A 49 -8.98 -0.47 -0.28
CA HIS A 49 -10.06 0.47 -0.02
C HIS A 49 -9.94 1.01 1.40
N ARG A 50 -10.35 2.27 1.60
CA ARG A 50 -10.30 2.93 2.92
C ARG A 50 -11.65 2.82 3.61
N GLN A 51 -11.67 2.24 4.80
CA GLN A 51 -12.86 2.16 5.64
C GLN A 51 -12.50 2.47 7.09
N LYS A 52 -13.23 3.43 7.71
CA LYS A 52 -13.02 3.85 9.11
C LYS A 52 -11.55 4.16 9.45
N GLY A 53 -10.83 4.81 8.52
CA GLY A 53 -9.42 5.19 8.71
C GLY A 53 -8.39 4.08 8.52
N LYS A 54 -8.82 2.84 8.22
CA LYS A 54 -7.94 1.70 7.90
C LYS A 54 -7.96 1.39 6.40
N LEU A 55 -6.91 0.75 5.92
CA LEU A 55 -6.81 0.20 4.57
C LEU A 55 -7.07 -1.31 4.62
N TYR A 56 -7.99 -1.75 3.77
CA TYR A 56 -8.34 -3.14 3.58
C TYR A 56 -8.05 -3.54 2.15
N PRO A 57 -7.48 -4.73 1.90
CA PRO A 57 -7.26 -5.23 0.54
C PRO A 57 -8.57 -5.23 -0.26
N THR A 58 -8.51 -4.94 -1.56
CA THR A 58 -9.63 -5.21 -2.44
C THR A 58 -9.69 -6.71 -2.72
N GLY A 59 -10.86 -7.27 -3.05
CA GLY A 59 -10.97 -8.70 -3.39
C GLY A 59 -10.21 -9.12 -4.66
N LYS A 60 -9.55 -8.18 -5.35
CA LYS A 60 -8.62 -8.43 -6.46
C LYS A 60 -7.14 -8.45 -6.01
N ALA A 61 -6.88 -8.08 -4.77
CA ALA A 61 -5.56 -7.95 -4.17
C ALA A 61 -5.27 -9.02 -3.09
N ASP A 62 -6.27 -9.82 -2.71
CA ASP A 62 -6.13 -11.06 -1.91
C ASP A 62 -5.80 -12.27 -2.78
#